data_AF-W7KRH4-F1
#
_entry.id   AF-W7KRH4-F1
#
_cell.length_a   1.000
_cell.length_b   1.000
_cell.length_c   1.000
_cell.angle_alpha   90.00
_cell.angle_beta   90.00
_cell.angle_gamma   90.00
#
_symmetry.space_group_name_H-M   'P 1'
#
loop_
_entity.id
_entity.type
_entity.pdbx_description
1 polymer ?
#
loop_
_entity_poly.entity_id
_entity_poly.type
_entity_poly.pdbx_seq_one_letter_code
_entity_poly.pdbx_strand_id
1 'polypeptide(L)' 'MSGEIRIQLNVRISKETSNKLDEIVDYYQENTKLGRIYKGDVLTDIIEKSYEVMNKQKNLNKKF' A
#
# COMPACT_ATOMS: atom_id res chain seq x y z
N MET A 1 19.65 -18.14 0.38
CA MET A 1 18.62 -17.14 0.72
C MET A 1 18.82 -15.98 -0.24
N SER A 2 18.04 -15.91 -1.32
CA SER A 2 18.06 -14.76 -2.22
C SER A 2 17.46 -13.58 -1.44
N GLY A 3 18.27 -12.64 -1.00
CA GLY A 3 17.79 -11.46 -0.28
C GLY A 3 16.83 -10.69 -1.19
N GLU A 4 15.59 -10.52 -0.76
CA GLU A 4 14.67 -9.62 -1.46
C GLU A 4 15.29 -8.23 -1.53
N ILE A 5 15.48 -7.74 -2.76
CA ILE A 5 16.05 -6.42 -3.00
C ILE A 5 14.99 -5.40 -2.58
N ARG A 6 15.17 -4.78 -1.42
CA ARG A 6 14.34 -3.66 -0.96
C ARG A 6 14.75 -2.40 -1.71
N ILE A 7 13.78 -1.71 -2.30
CA ILE A 7 13.97 -0.43 -3.00
C ILE A 7 13.31 0.67 -2.18
N GLN A 8 14.06 1.74 -1.90
CA GLN A 8 13.51 2.93 -1.26
C GLN A 8 12.86 3.82 -2.32
N LEU A 9 11.61 4.23 -2.07
CA LEU A 9 10.86 5.12 -2.94
C LEU A 9 10.81 6.53 -2.33
N ASN A 10 11.27 7.52 -3.09
CA ASN A 10 11.12 8.94 -2.72
C ASN A 10 9.85 9.48 -3.39
N VAL A 11 8.83 9.80 -2.59
CA VAL A 11 7.54 10.31 -3.08
C VAL A 11 7.27 11.70 -2.54
N ARG A 12 6.76 12.59 -3.38
CA ARG A 12 6.18 13.87 -2.97
C ARG A 12 4.66 13.78 -3.09
N ILE A 13 3.97 14.02 -1.99
CA ILE A 13 2.50 14.04 -1.91
C ILE A 13 2.02 15.32 -1.22
N SER A 14 0.74 15.64 -1.37
CA SER A 14 0.13 16.74 -0.62
C SER A 14 0.08 16.40 0.87
N LYS A 15 -0.01 17.44 1.72
CA LYS A 15 -0.22 17.27 3.16
C LYS A 15 -1.49 16.47 3.45
N GLU A 16 -2.56 16.74 2.71
CA GLU A 16 -3.83 16.04 2.88
C GLU A 16 -3.69 14.54 2.60
N THR A 17 -2.99 14.15 1.52
CA THR A 17 -2.72 12.74 1.23
C THR A 17 -1.84 12.10 2.30
N SER A 18 -0.85 12.82 2.83
CA SER A 18 -0.04 12.32 3.94
C SER A 18 -0.89 12.08 5.19
N ASN A 19 -1.80 12.99 5.53
CA ASN A 19 -2.67 12.83 6.69
C ASN A 19 -3.60 11.62 6.54
N LYS A 20 -4.12 11.37 5.34
CA LYS A 20 -4.93 10.17 5.06
C LYS A 20 -4.14 8.89 5.27
N LEU A 21 -2.86 8.85 4.84
CA LEU A 21 -2.01 7.68 5.07
C LEU A 21 -1.78 7.44 6.57
N ASP A 22 -1.63 8.50 7.35
CA ASP A 22 -1.43 8.43 8.80
C ASP A 22 -2.67 7.86 9.49
N GLU A 23 -3.86 8.34 9.11
CA GLU A 23 -5.14 7.81 9.61
C GLU A 23 -5.34 6.33 9.29
N ILE A 24 -4.94 5.89 8.08
CA ILE A 24 -5.01 4.46 7.71
C ILE A 24 -4.04 3.63 8.54
N VAL A 25 -2.83 4.14 8.82
CA VAL A 25 -1.87 3.47 9.70
C VAL A 25 -2.43 3.33 11.11
N ASP A 26 -3.02 4.39 11.65
CA ASP A 26 -3.65 4.36 12.98
C ASP A 26 -4.78 3.33 13.02
N TYR A 27 -5.65 3.33 12.01
CA TYR A 27 -6.70 2.31 11.87
C TYR A 27 -6.12 0.88 11.84
N TYR A 28 -5.05 0.63 11.10
CA TYR A 28 -4.43 -0.71 11.06
C TYR A 28 -3.76 -1.05 12.40
N GLN A 29 -3.15 -0.06 13.06
CA GLN A 29 -2.49 -0.23 14.35
C GLN A 29 -3.49 -0.60 15.45
N GLU A 30 -4.67 0.03 15.48
CA GLU A 30 -5.76 -0.27 16.42
C GLU A 30 -6.31 -1.69 16.24
N ASN A 31 -6.36 -2.16 14.99
CA ASN A 31 -6.89 -3.48 14.65
C ASN A 31 -5.83 -4.60 14.67
N THR A 32 -4.56 -4.25 14.89
CA THR A 32 -3.44 -5.21 14.93
C THR A 32 -3.13 -5.61 16.37
N LYS A 33 -3.21 -6.92 16.66
CA LYS A 33 -2.97 -7.45 18.02
C LYS A 33 -1.50 -7.45 18.45
N LEU A 34 -0.57 -7.50 17.50
CA LEU A 34 0.87 -7.61 17.76
C LEU A 34 1.68 -6.88 16.68
N GLY A 35 2.65 -6.06 17.10
CA GLY A 35 3.57 -5.37 16.21
C GLY A 35 3.21 -3.91 15.95
N ARG A 36 4.18 -3.17 15.43
CA ARG A 36 4.03 -1.78 15.00
C ARG A 36 3.77 -1.75 13.50
N ILE A 37 2.77 -1.00 13.08
CA ILE A 37 2.48 -0.78 11.66
C ILE A 37 3.23 0.46 11.20
N TYR A 38 3.98 0.35 10.10
CA TYR A 38 4.69 1.48 9.51
C TYR A 38 3.99 1.97 8.24
N LYS A 39 4.15 3.27 7.95
CA LYS A 39 3.63 3.90 6.71
C LYS A 39 4.10 3.16 5.44
N GLY A 40 5.32 2.63 5.45
CA GLY A 40 5.87 1.87 4.32
C GLY A 40 5.13 0.55 4.07
N ASP A 41 4.73 -0.15 5.13
CA ASP A 41 3.99 -1.41 5.03
C ASP A 41 2.58 -1.15 4.48
N VAL A 42 1.91 -0.13 5.02
CA VAL A 42 0.57 0.29 4.56
C VAL A 42 0.61 0.79 3.11
N LEU A 43 1.63 1.57 2.74
CA LEU A 43 1.76 2.05 1.36
C LEU A 43 1.99 0.88 0.39
N THR A 44 2.80 -0.11 0.79
CA THR A 44 3.03 -1.33 -0.02
C THR A 44 1.72 -2.07 -0.24
N ASP A 45 0.97 -2.34 0.82
CA ASP A 45 -0.32 -3.04 0.76
C ASP A 45 -1.35 -2.30 -0.12
N ILE A 46 -1.43 -0.96 -0.02
CA ILE A 46 -2.29 -0.14 -0.88
C ILE A 46 -1.91 -0.29 -2.36
N ILE A 47 -0.60 -0.28 -2.67
CA ILE A 47 -0.10 -0.41 -4.05
C ILE A 47 -0.42 -1.80 -4.59
N GLU A 48 -0.19 -2.86 -3.82
CA GLU A 48 -0.47 -4.24 -4.22
C GLU A 48 -1.96 -4.45 -4.50
N LYS A 49 -2.84 -4.02 -3.58
CA LYS A 49 -4.30 -4.08 -3.77
C LYS A 49 -4.75 -3.30 -5.00
N SER A 50 -4.20 -2.10 -5.22
CA SER A 50 -4.52 -1.29 -6.40
C SER A 50 -4.06 -1.95 -7.70
N TYR A 51 -2.89 -2.60 -7.68
CA TYR A 51 -2.36 -3.34 -8.81
C TYR A 51 -3.23 -4.55 -9.18
N GLU A 52 -3.73 -5.29 -8.18
CA GLU A 52 -4.68 -6.38 -8.40
C GLU A 52 -5.97 -5.89 -9.06
N VAL A 53 -6.55 -4.78 -8.56
CA VAL A 53 -7.76 -4.19 -9.14
C VAL A 53 -7.52 -3.80 -10.60
N MET A 54 -6.40 -3.13 -10.90
CA MET A 54 -6.02 -2.77 -12.27
C MET A 54 -5.92 -4.01 -13.17
N ASN A 55 -5.30 -5.10 -12.71
CA ASN A 55 -5.17 -6.33 -13.49
C ASN A 55 -6.52 -7.01 -13.72
N LYS A 56 -7.41 -7.02 -12.72
CA LYS A 56 -8.79 -7.50 -12.87
C LYS A 56 -9.52 -6.72 -13.97
N GLN A 57 -9.41 -5.39 -13.97
CA GLN A 57 -10.00 -4.52 -15.00
C GLN A 57 -9.42 -4.78 -16.40
N LYS A 58 -8.08 -4.92 -16.52
CA LYS A 58 -7.42 -5.26 -17.80
C LYS A 58 -7.92 -6.59 -18.37
N ASN A 59 -8.11 -7.60 -17.52
CA ASN A 59 -8.56 -8.93 -17.96
C ASN A 59 -10.04 -8.95 -18.38
N LEU A 60 -10.88 -8.12 -17.75
CA LEU A 60 -12.27 -7.95 -18.19
C LEU A 60 -12.32 -7.26 -19.56
N ASN A 61 -11.56 -6.18 -19.75
CA ASN A 61 -11.53 -5.43 -21.01
C ASN A 61 -10.93 -6.21 -22.19
N LYS A 62 -10.13 -7.25 -21.94
CA LYS A 62 -9.59 -8.15 -22.99
C LYS A 62 -10.58 -9.23 -23.46
N LYS A 63 -11.66 -9.46 -22.71
CA LYS A 63 -12.69 -10.47 -23.03
C LYS A 63 -13.86 -9.91 -23.84
N PHE A 64 -13.88 -8.59 -24.08
CA PHE A 64 -14.79 -7.89 -24.98
C PHE A 64 -14.01 -7.42 -26.22
#